data_AF-A0A439IGX6-F1
#
_entry.id   AF-A0A439IGX6-F1
#
_cell.length_a   1.000
_cell.length_b   1.000
_cell.length_c   1.000
_cell.angle_alpha   90.00
_cell.angle_beta   90.00
_cell.angle_gamma   90.00
#
_symmetry.space_group_name_H-M   'P 1'
#
loop_
_entity.id
_entity.type
_entity.pdbx_description
1 polymer ?
#
loop_
_entity_poly.entity_id
_entity_poly.type
_entity_poly.pdbx_seq_one_letter_code
_entity_poly.pdbx_strand_id
1 'polypeptide(L)' 'MPSDTKGLRYNLPADYPIAVAMLLQRQPRPVALDIVPRTADDELETAFGNLIASRPEIDRWVWRVADGEVPPLPA' A
#
# COMPACT_ATOMS: atom_id res chain seq x y z
N MET A 1 -24.30 1.66 11.98
CA MET A 1 -23.35 2.35 11.09
C MET A 1 -22.02 1.62 11.22
N PRO A 2 -21.43 1.05 10.15
CA PRO A 2 -20.11 0.44 10.29
C PRO A 2 -19.09 1.56 10.44
N SER A 3 -18.36 1.54 11.55
CA SER A 3 -17.29 2.47 11.85
C SER A 3 -16.04 2.06 11.07
N ASP A 4 -15.66 2.83 10.06
CA ASP A 4 -14.37 2.65 9.40
C ASP A 4 -13.25 2.87 10.41
N THR A 5 -12.49 1.80 10.69
CA THR A 5 -11.31 1.88 11.55
C THR A 5 -10.14 2.34 10.71
N LYS A 6 -9.76 3.62 10.83
CA LYS A 6 -8.57 4.19 10.20
C LYS A 6 -7.32 3.70 10.94
N GLY A 7 -6.68 2.64 10.45
CA GLY A 7 -5.40 2.16 10.96
C GLY A 7 -4.23 2.74 10.15
N LEU A 8 -3.45 3.65 10.74
CA LEU A 8 -2.14 4.07 10.21
C LEU A 8 -1.07 3.19 10.86
N ARG A 9 -0.31 2.42 10.07
CA ARG A 9 0.80 1.60 10.60
C ARG A 9 2.09 2.41 10.55
N TYR A 10 2.57 2.83 11.71
CA TYR A 10 3.76 3.69 11.84
C TYR A 10 5.08 2.92 12.03
N ASN A 11 5.10 1.60 11.85
CA ASN A 11 6.27 0.77 12.21
C ASN A 11 6.71 -0.16 11.08
N LEU A 12 6.95 0.41 9.89
CA LEU A 12 7.69 -0.25 8.82
C LEU A 12 9.16 0.20 8.90
N PRO A 13 10.13 -0.70 8.70
CA PRO A 13 11.52 -0.29 8.47
C PRO A 13 11.57 0.73 7.34
N ALA A 14 12.50 1.69 7.40
CA ALA A 14 12.62 2.79 6.43
C ALA A 14 12.74 2.31 4.97
N ASP A 15 13.09 1.04 4.78
CA ASP A 15 13.36 0.38 3.50
C ASP A 15 12.12 -0.28 2.88
N TYR A 16 10.94 -0.13 3.50
CA TYR A 16 9.68 -0.63 2.94
C TYR A 16 8.76 0.53 2.55
N PRO A 17 7.98 0.38 1.46
CA PRO A 17 6.94 1.35 1.13
C PRO A 17 5.99 1.55 2.31
N ILE A 18 5.54 2.79 2.47
CA ILE A 18 4.69 3.16 3.59
C ILE A 18 3.26 2.74 3.24
N ALA A 19 2.76 1.70 3.92
CA ALA A 19 1.34 1.36 3.89
C ALA A 19 0.58 2.44 4.67
N VAL A 20 -0.02 3.40 3.97
CA VAL A 20 -0.65 4.58 4.59
C VAL A 20 -2.05 4.27 5.10
N ALA A 21 -2.75 3.31 4.47
CA ALA A 21 -4.07 2.86 4.90
C ALA A 21 -4.40 1.46 4.37
N MET A 22 -5.36 0.81 5.01
CA MET A 22 -6.01 -0.40 4.51
C MET A 22 -7.52 -0.21 4.49
N LEU A 23 -8.15 -0.45 3.34
CA LEU A 23 -9.59 -0.47 3.15
C LEU A 23 -10.11 -1.88 3.41
N LEU A 24 -10.39 -2.20 4.67
CA LEU A 24 -10.77 -3.56 5.09
C LEU A 24 -12.22 -3.94 4.74
N GLN A 25 -13.09 -2.95 4.51
CA GLN A 25 -14.51 -3.19 4.26
C GLN A 25 -14.83 -3.52 2.80
N ARG A 26 -13.85 -3.41 1.89
CA ARG A 26 -14.07 -3.70 0.47
C ARG A 26 -14.25 -5.20 0.23
N GLN A 27 -15.24 -5.52 -0.61
CA GLN A 27 -15.51 -6.87 -1.09
C GLN A 27 -15.09 -6.99 -2.56
N PRO A 28 -14.53 -8.12 -3.01
CA PRO A 28 -14.35 -9.39 -2.28
C PRO A 28 -13.05 -9.46 -1.44
N ARG A 29 -12.14 -8.49 -1.58
CA ARG A 29 -10.83 -8.47 -0.93
C ARG A 29 -10.51 -7.07 -0.37
N PRO A 30 -9.81 -7.01 0.78
CA PRO A 30 -9.33 -5.74 1.30
C PRO A 30 -8.28 -5.14 0.35
N VAL A 31 -8.17 -3.80 0.36
CA VAL A 31 -7.15 -3.08 -0.43
C VAL A 31 -6.15 -2.41 0.49
N ALA A 32 -4.86 -2.61 0.25
CA ALA A 32 -3.81 -1.80 0.85
C ALA A 32 -3.46 -0.63 -0.08
N LEU A 33 -3.36 0.57 0.50
CA LEU A 33 -2.90 1.78 -0.19
C LEU A 33 -1.43 1.99 0.12
N ASP A 34 -0.57 1.59 -0.81
CA ASP A 34 0.89 1.63 -0.67
C ASP A 34 1.46 2.83 -1.45
N ILE A 35 2.32 3.62 -0.79
CA ILE A 35 3.03 4.74 -1.43
C ILE A 35 4.50 4.37 -1.56
N VAL A 36 5.00 4.40 -2.79
CA VAL A 36 6.41 4.19 -3.11
C VAL A 36 7.10 5.54 -3.30
N PRO A 37 8.09 5.89 -2.46
CA PRO A 37 8.79 7.16 -2.56
C PRO A 37 9.65 7.22 -3.82
N ARG A 38 9.96 8.44 -4.29
CA ARG A 38 10.87 8.64 -5.44
C ARG A 38 12.29 8.12 -5.19
N THR A 39 12.68 7.97 -3.92
CA THR A 39 13.97 7.45 -3.48
C THR A 39 14.01 5.92 -3.38
N ALA A 40 12.95 5.23 -3.81
CA ALA A 40 12.93 3.77 -3.90
C ALA A 40 14.10 3.27 -4.75
N ASP A 41 14.91 2.39 -4.17
CA ASP A 41 15.98 1.69 -4.85
C ASP A 41 15.57 0.25 -5.18
N ASP A 42 16.44 -0.49 -5.85
CA ASP A 42 16.17 -1.85 -6.30
C ASP A 42 15.90 -2.81 -5.12
N GLU A 43 16.50 -2.55 -3.95
CA GLU A 43 16.29 -3.34 -2.74
C GLU A 43 14.86 -3.15 -2.21
N LEU A 44 14.39 -1.90 -2.12
CA LEU A 44 13.02 -1.58 -1.75
C LEU A 44 12.01 -2.16 -2.74
N GLU A 45 12.27 -2.04 -4.05
CA GLU A 45 11.38 -2.61 -5.08
C GLU A 45 11.29 -4.13 -4.99
N THR A 46 12.43 -4.79 -4.72
CA THR A 46 12.48 -6.24 -4.52
C THR A 46 11.70 -6.64 -3.26
N ALA A 47 11.91 -5.93 -2.15
CA ALA A 47 11.19 -6.17 -0.90
C ALA A 47 9.68 -5.94 -1.06
N PHE A 48 9.28 -4.91 -1.82
CA PHE A 48 7.89 -4.64 -2.13
C PHE A 48 7.26 -5.73 -3.00
N GLY A 49 7.94 -6.18 -4.05
CA GLY A 49 7.49 -7.30 -4.88
C GLY A 49 7.29 -8.58 -4.05
N ASN A 50 8.23 -8.90 -3.16
CA ASN A 50 8.12 -10.03 -2.24
C ASN A 50 6.93 -9.89 -1.28
N LEU A 51 6.69 -8.68 -0.75
CA LEU A 51 5.55 -8.40 0.12
C LEU A 51 4.22 -8.60 -0.62
N ILE A 52 4.10 -8.13 -1.85
CA ILE A 52 2.90 -8.33 -2.68
C ILE A 52 2.67 -9.82 -2.94
N ALA A 53 3.73 -10.52 -3.37
CA ALA A 53 3.65 -11.95 -3.65
C ALA A 53 3.26 -12.78 -2.41
N SER A 54 3.66 -12.33 -1.21
CA SER A 54 3.32 -13.01 0.05
C SER A 54 1.87 -12.86 0.50
N ARG A 55 1.10 -11.93 -0.08
CA ARG A 55 -0.29 -11.63 0.32
C ARG A 55 -1.25 -11.50 -0.88
N PRO A 56 -1.43 -12.57 -1.67
CA PRO A 56 -2.32 -12.57 -2.85
C PRO A 56 -3.80 -12.33 -2.51
N GLU A 57 -4.19 -12.45 -1.25
CA GLU A 57 -5.53 -12.17 -0.72
C GLU A 57 -5.81 -10.68 -0.51
N ILE A 58 -4.81 -9.80 -0.64
CA ILE A 58 -4.94 -8.35 -0.47
C ILE A 58 -4.67 -7.67 -1.82
N ASP A 59 -5.66 -6.95 -2.33
CA ASP A 59 -5.50 -6.14 -3.52
C ASP A 59 -4.65 -4.91 -3.20
N ARG A 60 -3.87 -4.43 -4.17
CA ARG A 60 -2.93 -3.32 -3.97
C ARG A 60 -3.26 -2.17 -4.88
N TRP A 61 -3.47 -1.01 -4.26
CA TRP A 61 -3.43 0.26 -4.96
C TRP A 61 -2.09 0.89 -4.63
N VAL A 62 -1.30 1.18 -5.66
CA VAL A 62 0.07 1.64 -5.51
C VAL A 62 0.20 2.99 -6.17
N TRP A 63 0.68 3.98 -5.42
CA TRP A 63 1.11 5.24 -5.98
C TRP A 63 2.62 5.36 -5.89
N ARG A 64 3.26 5.48 -7.05
CA ARG A 64 4.68 5.81 -7.14
C ARG A 64 4.81 7.32 -7.27
N VAL A 65 5.45 7.97 -6.30
CA VAL A 65 5.61 9.44 -6.29
C VAL A 65 6.36 9.92 -7.54
N ALA A 66 7.21 9.07 -8.13
CA ALA A 66 7.90 9.35 -9.39
C ALA A 66 6.94 9.52 -10.58
N ASP A 67 5.76 8.91 -10.56
CA ASP A 67 4.77 8.95 -11.64
C ASP A 67 3.92 10.24 -11.61
N GLY A 68 4.12 11.10 -10.60
CA GLY A 68 3.48 12.39 -10.49
C GLY A 68 2.19 12.34 -9.65
N GLU A 69 1.06 12.64 -10.28
CA GLU A 69 -0.22 12.83 -9.56
C GLU A 69 -0.71 11.56 -8.84
N VAL A 70 -1.45 11.77 -7.75
CA VAL A 70 -2.07 10.68 -6.97
C VAL A 70 -3.15 10.02 -7.84
N PRO A 71 -3.10 8.70 -8.09
CA PRO A 71 -4.16 8.01 -8.82
C PRO A 71 -5.52 8.15 -8.10
N PRO A 72 -6.65 7.99 -8.81
CA PRO A 72 -7.94 7.93 -8.15
C PRO A 72 -7.98 6.77 -7.15
N LEU A 73 -8.55 7.03 -5.97
CA LEU A 73 -8.71 6.00 -4.95
C LEU A 73 -9.69 4.92 -5.41
N PRO A 74 -9.45 3.66 -5.03
CA PRO A 74 -10.35 2.56 -5.32
C PRO A 74 -11.68 2.75 -4.56
N ALA A 75 -12.80 2.49 -5.26
CA ALA A 75 -14.16 2.55 -4.70
C ALA A 75 -14.46 1.48 -3.63
#